data_AF-A0A346PIP2-F1
#
_entry.id   AF-A0A346PIP2-F1
#
_cell.length_a   1.000
_cell.length_b   1.000
_cell.length_c   1.000
_cell.angle_alpha   90.00
_cell.angle_beta   90.00
_cell.angle_gamma   90.00
#
_symmetry.space_group_name_H-M   'P 1'
#
loop_
_entity.id
_entity.type
_entity.pdbx_description
1 polymer ?
#
loop_
_entity_poly.entity_id
_entity_poly.type
_entity_poly.pdbx_seq_one_letter_code
_entity_poly.pdbx_strand_id
1 'polypeptide(L)'
;MDESEDVQGTVIGIGTVVALGAYVYGRFVGDSIFGFDPTVVAITAFGATFAALAVLHGAYGRRDFALAYGVAGVGLFSLAPASSGPRMLAGYLLLLAGGVYIAVVTLRVRRAQRDLAS
;
A
#
# COMPACT_ATOMS: atom_id res chain seq x y z
N MET A 1 10.30 -20.16 -0.36
CA MET A 1 9.51 -18.93 -0.50
C MET A 1 8.88 -18.99 -1.88
N ASP A 2 7.60 -18.68 -1.98
CA ASP A 2 6.91 -18.61 -3.27
C ASP A 2 7.30 -17.30 -3.97
N GLU A 3 7.59 -17.36 -5.27
CA GLU A 3 8.08 -16.22 -6.08
C GLU A 3 7.13 -15.02 -5.99
N SER A 4 5.83 -15.28 -5.82
CA SER A 4 4.80 -14.26 -5.62
C SER A 4 4.98 -13.42 -4.34
N GLU A 5 5.52 -14.02 -3.26
CA GLU A 5 5.76 -13.33 -1.99
C GLU A 5 6.96 -12.37 -2.07
N ASP A 6 7.99 -12.73 -2.84
CA ASP A 6 9.19 -11.92 -3.02
C ASP A 6 8.91 -10.68 -3.90
N VAL A 7 8.12 -10.88 -4.97
CA VAL A 7 7.62 -9.78 -5.82
C VAL A 7 6.74 -8.82 -5.02
N GLN A 8 5.83 -9.33 -4.18
CA GLN A 8 5.00 -8.49 -3.31
C GLN A 8 5.85 -7.62 -2.37
N GLY A 9 6.83 -8.23 -1.69
CA GLY A 9 7.73 -7.51 -0.78
C GLY A 9 8.49 -6.40 -1.50
N THR A 10 9.00 -6.69 -2.70
CA THR A 10 9.73 -5.73 -3.54
C THR A 10 8.84 -4.55 -3.96
N VAL A 11 7.62 -4.82 -4.45
CA VAL A 11 6.67 -3.78 -4.88
C VAL A 11 6.30 -2.86 -3.71
N ILE A 12 6.03 -3.41 -2.53
CA ILE A 12 5.77 -2.62 -1.32
C ILE A 12 6.99 -1.78 -0.93
N GLY A 13 8.19 -2.36 -0.98
CA GLY A 13 9.43 -1.68 -0.65
C GLY A 13 9.67 -0.46 -1.53
N ILE A 14 9.58 -0.63 -2.85
CA ILE A 14 9.74 0.46 -3.83
C ILE A 14 8.71 1.56 -3.58
N GLY A 15 7.43 1.19 -3.49
CA GLY A 15 6.34 2.13 -3.23
C GLY A 15 6.54 2.96 -1.96
N THR A 16 7.01 2.30 -0.90
CA THR A 16 7.29 2.94 0.40
C THR A 16 8.44 3.92 0.32
N VAL A 17 9.55 3.56 -0.36
CA VAL A 17 10.71 4.45 -0.54
C VAL A 17 10.32 5.69 -1.34
N VAL A 18 9.57 5.52 -2.43
CA VAL A 18 9.09 6.64 -3.25
C VAL A 18 8.18 7.57 -2.45
N ALA A 19 7.22 7.01 -1.71
CA ALA A 19 6.28 7.79 -0.91
C ALA A 19 6.97 8.55 0.24
N LEU A 20 7.89 7.89 0.96
CA LEU A 20 8.69 8.54 2.00
C LEU A 20 9.57 9.64 1.42
N GLY A 21 10.22 9.40 0.28
CA GLY A 21 11.02 10.40 -0.41
C GLY A 21 10.22 11.65 -0.76
N ALA A 22 9.03 11.47 -1.34
CA ALA A 22 8.13 12.58 -1.68
C ALA A 22 7.64 13.33 -0.43
N TYR A 23 7.26 12.62 0.64
CA TYR A 23 6.83 13.24 1.89
C TYR A 23 7.95 14.04 2.57
N VAL A 24 9.15 13.45 2.69
CA VAL A 24 10.33 14.11 3.26
C VAL A 24 10.70 15.33 2.44
N TYR A 25 10.68 15.23 1.11
CA TYR A 25 10.94 16.37 0.22
C TYR A 25 9.96 17.52 0.48
N GLY A 26 8.65 17.25 0.50
CA GLY A 26 7.66 18.28 0.79
C GLY A 26 7.80 18.88 2.19
N ARG A 27 8.23 18.08 3.18
CA ARG A 27 8.39 18.57 4.55
C ARG A 27 9.61 19.47 4.75
N PHE A 28 10.72 19.20 4.07
CA PHE A 28 12.01 19.87 4.33
C PHE A 28 12.44 20.83 3.22
N VAL A 29 12.07 20.56 1.97
CA VAL A 29 12.36 21.44 0.84
C VAL A 29 11.18 22.37 0.57
N GLY A 30 9.95 21.88 0.73
CA GLY A 30 8.73 22.69 0.62
C GLY A 30 8.30 23.02 -0.80
N ASP A 31 9.04 22.57 -1.81
CA ASP A 31 8.72 22.78 -3.23
C ASP A 31 7.78 21.71 -3.79
N SER A 32 7.17 22.02 -4.94
CA SER A 32 6.33 21.07 -5.68
C SER A 32 7.16 20.02 -6.42
N ILE A 33 6.67 18.78 -6.48
CA ILE A 33 7.27 17.71 -7.32
C ILE A 33 6.50 17.67 -8.63
N PHE A 34 7.15 18.03 -9.74
CA PHE A 34 6.51 18.13 -11.07
C PHE A 34 5.24 19.03 -11.10
N GLY A 35 5.21 20.07 -10.27
CA GLY A 35 4.04 20.95 -10.14
C GLY A 35 2.92 20.42 -9.25
N PHE A 36 3.11 19.28 -8.60
CA PHE A 36 2.15 18.69 -7.66
C PHE A 36 2.61 18.84 -6.21
N ASP A 37 1.64 18.89 -5.29
CA ASP A 37 1.90 18.79 -3.86
C ASP A 37 2.63 17.46 -3.57
N PRO A 38 3.79 17.49 -2.89
CA PRO A 38 4.55 16.28 -2.60
C PRO A 38 3.78 15.23 -1.80
N THR A 39 2.80 15.64 -0.99
CA THR A 39 1.88 14.75 -0.27
C THR A 39 0.95 14.04 -1.22
N VAL A 40 0.44 14.73 -2.24
CA VAL A 40 -0.38 14.12 -3.30
C VAL A 40 0.47 13.10 -4.07
N VAL A 41 1.73 13.43 -4.39
CA VAL A 41 2.66 12.49 -5.02
C VAL A 41 2.90 11.25 -4.16
N ALA A 42 3.10 11.42 -2.85
CA ALA A 42 3.28 10.31 -1.92
C ALA A 42 2.04 9.40 -1.84
N ILE A 43 0.83 9.96 -1.76
CA ILE A 43 -0.43 9.19 -1.73
C ILE A 43 -0.65 8.46 -3.05
N THR A 44 -0.40 9.12 -4.18
CA THR A 44 -0.49 8.52 -5.52
C THR A 44 0.50 7.38 -5.68
N ALA A 45 1.74 7.51 -5.17
CA ALA A 45 2.72 6.43 -5.17
C ALA A 45 2.23 5.21 -4.37
N PHE A 46 1.62 5.43 -3.19
CA PHE A 46 0.97 4.35 -2.47
C PHE A 46 -0.18 3.74 -3.25
N GLY A 47 -1.11 4.55 -3.78
CA GLY A 47 -2.23 4.06 -4.60
C GLY A 47 -1.76 3.21 -5.78
N ALA A 48 -0.71 3.63 -6.48
CA ALA A 48 -0.09 2.90 -7.58
C ALA A 48 0.52 1.56 -7.13
N THR A 49 1.13 1.53 -5.94
CA THR A 49 1.67 0.30 -5.34
C THR A 49 0.57 -0.72 -5.10
N PHE A 50 -0.55 -0.28 -4.51
CA PHE A 50 -1.72 -1.12 -4.27
C PHE A 50 -2.37 -1.59 -5.59
N ALA A 51 -2.45 -0.72 -6.60
CA ALA A 51 -2.94 -1.11 -7.93
C ALA A 51 -2.03 -2.16 -8.59
N ALA A 52 -0.71 -2.01 -8.50
CA ALA A 52 0.24 -2.98 -9.03
C ALA A 52 0.08 -4.35 -8.34
N LEU A 53 -0.05 -4.37 -7.00
CA LEU A 53 -0.32 -5.60 -6.26
C LEU A 53 -1.64 -6.25 -6.64
N ALA A 54 -2.69 -5.46 -6.92
CA ALA A 54 -3.97 -5.95 -7.37
C ALA A 54 -3.85 -6.71 -8.71
N VAL A 55 -3.14 -6.11 -9.68
CA VAL A 55 -2.88 -6.70 -10.99
C VAL A 55 -2.07 -7.99 -10.86
N LEU A 56 -0.98 -7.96 -10.09
CA LEU A 56 -0.11 -9.13 -9.88
C LEU A 56 -0.87 -10.29 -9.23
N HIS A 57 -1.62 -10.03 -8.16
CA HIS A 57 -2.41 -11.07 -7.50
C HIS A 57 -3.56 -11.59 -8.39
N GLY A 58 -4.12 -10.73 -9.23
CA GLY A 58 -5.08 -11.14 -10.25
C GLY A 58 -4.45 -12.12 -11.24
N ALA A 59 -3.24 -11.82 -11.72
CA ALA A 59 -2.47 -12.70 -12.61
C ALA A 59 -2.06 -14.02 -11.94
N TYR A 60 -1.78 -14.01 -10.64
CA TYR A 60 -1.49 -15.22 -9.85
C TYR A 60 -2.73 -16.06 -9.51
N GLY A 61 -3.92 -15.70 -9.99
CA GLY A 61 -5.18 -16.39 -9.68
C GLY A 61 -5.70 -16.15 -8.26
N ARG A 62 -5.05 -15.27 -7.47
CA ARG A 62 -5.40 -14.94 -6.08
C ARG A 62 -6.40 -13.79 -6.02
N ARG A 63 -7.63 -14.07 -6.48
CA ARG A 63 -8.70 -13.06 -6.66
C ARG A 63 -9.04 -12.28 -5.40
N ASP A 64 -9.02 -12.91 -4.22
CA ASP A 64 -9.31 -12.24 -2.95
C ASP A 64 -8.30 -11.13 -2.64
N PHE A 65 -7.01 -11.40 -2.87
CA PHE A 65 -5.95 -10.42 -2.69
C PHE A 65 -6.00 -9.33 -3.77
N ALA A 66 -6.30 -9.72 -5.02
CA ALA A 66 -6.47 -8.77 -6.11
C ALA A 66 -7.57 -7.73 -5.79
N LEU A 67 -8.72 -8.19 -5.30
CA LEU A 67 -9.82 -7.35 -4.85
C LEU A 67 -9.42 -6.45 -3.67
N ALA A 68 -8.80 -7.04 -2.64
CA ALA A 68 -8.38 -6.28 -1.45
C ALA A 68 -7.41 -5.15 -1.81
N TYR A 69 -6.35 -5.45 -2.57
CA TYR A 69 -5.38 -4.45 -3.00
C TYR A 69 -5.99 -3.45 -4.00
N GLY A 70 -6.89 -3.89 -4.87
CA GLY A 70 -7.59 -3.02 -5.82
C GLY A 70 -8.47 -2.00 -5.13
N VAL A 71 -9.29 -2.43 -4.15
CA VAL A 71 -10.13 -1.54 -3.34
C VAL A 71 -9.29 -0.55 -2.55
N ALA A 72 -8.18 -1.00 -1.95
CA ALA A 72 -7.25 -0.12 -1.25
C ALA A 72 -6.62 0.93 -2.19
N GLY A 73 -6.21 0.53 -3.40
CA GLY A 73 -5.69 1.45 -4.42
C GLY A 73 -6.71 2.50 -4.83
N VAL A 74 -7.95 2.09 -5.10
CA VAL A 74 -9.05 3.02 -5.42
C VAL A 74 -9.33 3.99 -4.28
N GLY A 75 -9.33 3.51 -3.03
CA GLY A 75 -9.52 4.35 -1.85
C GLY A 75 -8.42 5.40 -1.71
N LEU A 76 -7.15 5.02 -1.93
CA LEU A 76 -6.01 5.94 -1.89
C LEU A 76 -6.05 6.98 -3.01
N PHE A 77 -6.40 6.57 -4.24
CA PHE A 77 -6.58 7.51 -5.35
C PHE A 77 -7.76 8.47 -5.13
N SER A 78 -8.81 8.02 -4.44
CA SER A 78 -9.95 8.87 -4.07
C SER A 78 -9.62 9.85 -2.94
N LEU A 79 -8.60 9.55 -2.12
CA LEU A 79 -8.13 10.42 -1.06
C LEU A 79 -7.17 11.51 -1.55
N ALA A 80 -6.40 11.23 -2.61
CA ALA A 80 -5.41 12.16 -3.17
C ALA A 80 -5.96 13.58 -3.46
N PRO A 81 -7.21 13.76 -3.95
CA PRO A 81 -7.79 15.09 -4.19
C PRO A 81 -8.38 15.77 -2.94
N ALA A 82 -8.56 15.06 -1.82
CA ALA A 82 -9.36 15.53 -0.67
C ALA A 82 -8.52 16.23 0.43
N SER A 83 -7.39 16.82 0.05
CA SER A 83 -6.25 17.24 0.88
C SER A 83 -6.52 18.33 1.93
N SER A 84 -7.33 18.02 2.94
CA SER A 84 -7.13 18.61 4.27
C SER A 84 -6.30 17.65 5.12
N GLY A 85 -5.23 18.16 5.75
CA GLY A 85 -4.28 17.36 6.56
C GLY A 85 -4.94 16.35 7.53
N PRO A 86 -6.04 16.69 8.23
CA PRO A 86 -6.73 15.74 9.10
C PRO A 86 -7.37 14.55 8.37
N ARG A 87 -7.88 14.73 7.15
CA ARG A 87 -8.45 13.63 6.35
C ARG A 87 -7.37 12.69 5.82
N MET A 88 -6.20 13.22 5.46
CA MET A 88 -5.04 12.40 5.13
C MET A 88 -4.57 11.55 6.32
N LEU A 89 -4.49 12.14 7.52
CA LEU A 89 -4.12 11.39 8.73
C LEU A 89 -5.11 10.26 9.02
N ALA A 90 -6.42 10.53 8.90
CA ALA A 90 -7.44 9.50 9.04
C ALA A 90 -7.26 8.37 8.01
N GLY A 91 -6.96 8.73 6.75
CA GLY A 91 -6.64 7.77 5.70
C GLY A 91 -5.41 6.90 6.01
N TYR A 92 -4.32 7.50 6.48
CA TYR A 92 -3.12 6.77 6.88
C TYR A 92 -3.35 5.85 8.08
N LEU A 93 -4.10 6.29 9.08
CA LEU A 93 -4.46 5.45 10.21
C LEU A 93 -5.33 4.27 9.78
N LEU A 94 -6.26 4.49 8.84
CA LEU A 94 -7.09 3.43 8.27
C LEU A 94 -6.24 2.42 7.48
N LEU A 95 -5.29 2.92 6.68
CA LEU A 95 -4.35 2.11 5.91
C LEU A 95 -3.46 1.27 6.83
N LEU A 96 -2.91 1.88 7.89
CA LEU A 96 -2.10 1.22 8.90
C LEU A 96 -2.92 0.12 9.59
N ALA A 97 -4.14 0.43 10.05
CA ALA A 97 -5.02 -0.54 10.70
C ALA A 97 -5.37 -1.71 9.77
N GLY A 98 -5.71 -1.43 8.50
CA GLY A 98 -5.99 -2.45 7.50
C GLY A 98 -4.77 -3.33 7.20
N GLY A 99 -3.59 -2.73 7.03
CA GLY A 99 -2.33 -3.46 6.83
C GLY A 99 -1.96 -4.35 8.00
N VAL A 100 -2.11 -3.85 9.24
CA VAL A 100 -1.88 -4.62 10.47
C VAL A 100 -2.86 -5.79 10.56
N TYR A 101 -4.15 -5.57 10.28
CA TYR A 101 -5.15 -6.64 10.30
C TYR A 101 -4.80 -7.75 9.31
N ILE A 102 -4.47 -7.41 8.06
CA ILE A 102 -4.08 -8.38 7.03
C ILE A 102 -2.83 -9.16 7.50
N ALA A 103 -1.80 -8.47 7.99
CA ALA A 103 -0.59 -9.11 8.47
C ALA A 103 -0.87 -10.12 9.60
N VAL A 104 -1.72 -9.73 10.57
CA VAL A 104 -2.13 -10.61 11.68
C VAL A 104 -2.88 -11.84 11.16
N VAL A 105 -3.83 -11.66 10.23
CA VAL A 105 -4.58 -12.78 9.65
C VAL A 105 -3.67 -13.72 8.87
N THR A 106 -2.76 -13.18 8.05
CA THR A 106 -1.77 -13.99 7.31
C THR A 106 -0.89 -14.80 8.26
N LEU A 107 -0.40 -14.20 9.35
CA LEU A 107 0.40 -14.91 10.35
C LEU A 107 -0.39 -16.03 11.04
N ARG A 108 -1.68 -15.80 11.35
CA ARG A 108 -2.55 -16.82 11.95
C ARG A 108 -2.75 -18.01 11.02
N VAL A 109 -3.03 -17.74 9.74
CA VAL A 109 -3.20 -18.80 8.72
C VAL A 109 -1.91 -19.61 8.55
N ARG A 110 -0.76 -18.93 8.48
CA ARG A 110 0.55 -19.61 8.38
C ARG A 110 0.86 -20.50 9.58
N ARG A 111 0.49 -20.08 10.79
CA ARG A 111 0.66 -20.90 12.01
C ARG A 111 -0.23 -22.13 11.95
N ALA A 112 -1.52 -21.96 11.66
CA ALA A 112 -2.46 -23.07 11.54
C ALA A 112 -2.03 -24.12 10.49
N GLN A 113 -1.47 -23.69 9.36
CA GLN A 113 -0.93 -24.61 8.35
C GLN A 113 0.33 -25.36 8.81
N ARG A 114 1.19 -24.73 9.62
CA ARG A 114 2.35 -25.42 10.20
C ARG A 114 1.93 -26.48 11.22
N ASP A 115 0.96 -26.16 12.06
CA ASP A 115 0.47 -27.08 13.10
C ASP A 115 -0.23 -28.31 12.50
N LEU A 116 -0.84 -28.18 11.31
CA LEU A 116 -1.45 -29.30 10.57
C LEU A 116 -0.44 -30.17 9.82
N ALA A 117 0.78 -29.69 9.61
CA ALA A 117 1.85 -30.39 8.89
C ALA A 117 2.85 -31.09 9.81
N SER A 118 2.73 -30.92 11.13
CA SER A 118 3.48 -31.61 12.20
C SER A 118 2.67 -32.73 12.83
#